data_AF-A7KMZ9-F1
#
_entry.id   AF-A7KMZ9-F1
#
_cell.length_a   1.000
_cell.length_b   1.000
_cell.length_c   1.000
_cell.angle_alpha   90.00
_cell.angle_beta   90.00
_cell.angle_gamma   90.00
#
_symmetry.space_group_name_H-M   'P 1'
#
loop_
_entity.id
_entity.type
_entity.pdbx_description
1 polymer ?
#
loop_
_entity_poly.entity_id
_entity_poly.type
_entity_poly.pdbx_seq_one_letter_code
_entity_poly.pdbx_strand_id
1 'polypeptide(L)' 'ENGHRSRENSLASAPAPVADRLLRTQNISIPADMVGCIIGKGGAKINEIRRMSGSRISIAKTPHDDTGERMFTITG' A
#
# COMPACT_ATOMS: atom_id res chain seq x y z
N GLU A 1 -25.04 -38.66 -22.24
CA GLU A 1 -24.85 -38.05 -20.91
C GLU A 1 -24.03 -36.78 -21.10
N ASN A 2 -24.67 -35.62 -20.91
CA ASN A 2 -24.14 -34.32 -21.32
C ASN A 2 -23.30 -33.68 -20.20
N GLY A 3 -22.18 -33.06 -20.59
CA GLY A 3 -21.87 -31.70 -20.10
C GLY A 3 -20.65 -31.53 -19.19
N HIS A 4 -19.52 -31.21 -19.83
CA HIS A 4 -18.44 -30.40 -19.26
C HIS A 4 -18.96 -29.20 -18.44
N ARG A 5 -18.37 -28.95 -17.26
CA ARG A 5 -18.14 -27.58 -16.77
C ARG A 5 -17.10 -27.56 -15.65
N SER A 6 -15.84 -27.63 -16.07
CA SER A 6 -14.72 -27.02 -15.34
C SER A 6 -15.10 -25.58 -15.01
N ARG A 7 -15.18 -25.24 -13.73
CA ARG A 7 -15.25 -23.85 -13.29
C ARG A 7 -13.84 -23.34 -13.10
N GLU A 8 -13.24 -22.95 -14.21
CA GLU A 8 -12.24 -21.90 -14.21
C GLU A 8 -12.97 -20.59 -13.90
N ASN A 9 -12.72 -19.98 -12.75
CA ASN A 9 -13.07 -18.59 -12.52
C ASN A 9 -11.81 -17.84 -12.09
N SER A 10 -11.29 -17.10 -13.07
CA SER A 10 -10.29 -16.06 -12.98
C SER A 10 -10.61 -15.01 -11.91
N LEU A 11 -9.62 -14.16 -11.62
CA LEU A 11 -9.55 -12.95 -10.77
C LEU A 11 -8.49 -13.22 -9.67
N ALA A 12 -7.23 -12.79 -9.77
CA ALA A 12 -6.74 -11.55 -10.32
C ALA A 12 -5.34 -11.71 -10.95
N SER A 13 -5.23 -11.27 -12.19
CA SER A 13 -3.96 -10.90 -12.81
C SER A 13 -3.45 -9.63 -12.12
N ALA A 14 -2.54 -9.76 -11.17
CA ALA A 14 -1.69 -8.65 -10.78
C ALA A 14 -0.27 -8.95 -11.28
N PRO A 15 0.22 -8.28 -12.33
CA PRO A 15 1.64 -8.34 -12.63
C PRO A 15 2.38 -7.69 -11.45
N ALA A 16 3.07 -8.50 -10.65
CA ALA A 16 4.03 -7.96 -9.69
C ALA A 16 5.09 -7.19 -10.51
N PRO A 17 5.30 -5.89 -10.27
CA PRO A 17 6.16 -5.07 -11.11
C PRO A 17 7.61 -5.57 -11.05
N VAL A 18 8.10 -6.06 -12.19
CA VAL A 18 9.45 -6.61 -12.39
C VAL A 18 10.55 -5.54 -12.58
N ALA A 19 10.34 -4.30 -12.13
CA ALA A 19 11.19 -3.16 -12.51
C ALA A 19 11.98 -2.50 -11.36
N ASP A 20 12.05 -3.09 -10.16
CA ASP A 20 12.62 -2.38 -9.00
C ASP A 20 13.44 -3.24 -8.02
N ARG A 21 14.33 -4.11 -8.54
CA ARG A 21 15.07 -5.07 -7.70
C ARG A 21 16.09 -4.43 -6.74
N LEU A 22 16.31 -3.11 -6.81
CA LEU A 22 17.25 -2.38 -5.95
C LEU A 22 16.58 -1.40 -4.97
N LEU A 23 15.35 -0.91 -5.23
CA LEU A 23 14.64 -0.10 -4.22
C LEU A 23 13.91 -1.00 -3.23
N ARG A 24 14.16 -0.78 -1.95
CA ARG A 24 13.57 -1.56 -0.88
C ARG A 24 12.17 -1.05 -0.62
N THR A 25 11.17 -1.90 -0.86
CA THR A 25 9.80 -1.61 -0.45
C THR A 25 9.55 -2.13 0.97
N GLN A 26 9.03 -1.26 1.83
CA GLN A 26 8.62 -1.60 3.20
C GLN A 26 7.13 -1.28 3.38
N ASN A 27 6.40 -2.26 3.93
CA ASN A 27 5.00 -2.15 4.30
C ASN A 27 4.93 -1.98 5.82
N ILE A 28 4.27 -0.92 6.30
CA ILE A 28 4.16 -0.61 7.73
C ILE A 28 2.69 -0.39 8.04
N SER A 29 2.14 -1.15 8.99
CA SER A 29 0.80 -0.92 9.52
C SER A 29 0.86 0.13 10.62
N ILE A 30 0.01 1.15 10.50
CA ILE A 30 -0.05 2.27 11.44
C ILE A 30 -1.50 2.46 11.89
N PRO A 31 -1.79 2.55 13.20
CA PRO A 31 -3.12 2.86 13.71
C PRO A 31 -3.67 4.17 13.14
N ALA A 32 -4.96 4.22 12.79
CA ALA A 32 -5.61 5.39 12.22
C ALA A 32 -5.38 6.68 13.03
N ASP A 33 -5.32 6.56 14.36
CA ASP A 33 -5.10 7.68 15.28
C ASP A 33 -3.73 8.35 15.09
N MET A 34 -2.71 7.58 14.71
CA MET A 34 -1.36 8.10 14.47
C MET A 34 -1.19 8.68 13.06
N VAL A 35 -2.05 8.28 12.11
CA VAL A 35 -1.95 8.71 10.70
C VAL A 35 -2.12 10.21 10.56
N GLY A 36 -3.05 10.82 11.30
CA GLY A 36 -3.26 12.27 11.29
C GLY A 36 -1.99 13.04 11.66
N CYS A 37 -1.26 12.57 12.68
CA CYS A 37 -0.01 13.16 13.14
C CYS A 37 1.13 13.03 12.11
N ILE A 38 1.23 11.87 11.45
CA ILE A 38 2.26 11.60 10.43
C ILE A 38 2.00 12.41 9.15
N ILE A 39 0.74 12.52 8.72
CA ILE A 39 0.35 13.33 7.55
C ILE A 39 0.55 14.83 7.86
N GLY A 40 0.16 15.26 9.06
CA GLY A 40 0.18 16.65 9.47
C GLY A 40 -0.91 17.49 8.80
N LYS A 41 -1.07 18.74 9.25
CA LYS A 41 -2.06 19.68 8.70
C LYS A 41 -1.82 19.88 7.20
N GLY A 42 -2.84 19.62 6.38
CA GLY A 42 -2.75 19.74 4.92
C GLY A 42 -1.71 18.80 4.26
N GLY A 43 -1.25 17.76 4.95
CA GLY A 43 -0.19 16.89 4.43
C GLY A 43 1.22 17.45 4.54
N ALA A 44 1.43 18.56 5.25
CA ALA A 44 2.73 19.22 5.32
C ALA A 44 3.85 18.29 5.84
N LYS A 45 3.57 17.48 6.86
CA LYS A 45 4.58 16.63 7.51
C LYS A 45 4.99 15.46 6.63
N ILE A 46 4.03 14.74 6.05
CA ILE A 46 4.35 13.65 5.12
C ILE A 46 5.06 14.15 3.86
N ASN A 47 4.73 15.35 3.39
CA ASN A 47 5.37 15.92 2.21
C ASN A 47 6.83 16.32 2.51
N GLU A 48 7.09 16.84 3.70
CA GLU A 48 8.45 17.05 4.21
C GLU A 48 9.23 15.72 4.29
N ILE A 49 8.64 14.66 4.87
CA ILE A 49 9.29 13.35 4.99
C ILE A 49 9.64 12.79 3.60
N ARG A 50 8.70 12.82 2.65
CA ARG A 50 8.96 12.40 1.25
C ARG A 50 10.14 13.16 0.64
N ARG A 51 10.21 14.47 0.86
CA ARG A 51 11.29 15.33 0.35
C ARG A 51 12.63 15.05 1.03
N MET A 52 12.65 14.87 2.34
CA MET A 52 13.88 14.61 3.11
C MET A 52 14.43 13.21 2.87
N SER A 53 13.55 12.20 2.81
CA SER A 53 13.93 10.81 2.60
C SER A 53 14.25 10.49 1.13
N GLY A 54 13.74 11.28 0.19
CA GLY A 54 13.82 10.97 -1.25
C GLY A 54 13.02 9.72 -1.65
N SER A 55 12.34 9.07 -0.70
CA SER A 55 11.58 7.85 -0.91
C SER A 55 10.16 8.13 -1.38
N ARG A 56 9.62 7.21 -2.17
CA ARG A 56 8.21 7.18 -2.56
C ARG A 56 7.38 6.60 -1.42
N ILE A 57 6.58 7.46 -0.78
CA ILE A 57 5.68 7.04 0.31
C ILE A 57 4.23 7.04 -0.18
N SER A 58 3.56 5.89 -0.11
CA SER A 58 2.13 5.70 -0.37
C SER A 58 1.39 5.36 0.91
N ILE A 59 0.16 5.84 1.05
CA ILE A 59 -0.69 5.58 2.23
C ILE A 59 -2.01 5.02 1.72
N ALA A 60 -2.41 3.86 2.23
CA ALA A 60 -3.70 3.27 1.92
C ALA A 60 -4.85 4.18 2.42
N LYS A 61 -5.84 4.42 1.56
CA LYS A 61 -7.01 5.23 1.90
C LYS A 61 -7.98 4.49 2.81
N THR A 62 -8.08 3.19 2.60
CA THR A 62 -8.88 2.24 3.38
C THR A 62 -7.99 1.54 4.41
N PRO A 63 -8.55 1.16 5.58
CA PRO A 63 -7.87 0.27 6.51
C PRO A 63 -7.49 -1.03 5.79
N HIS A 64 -6.34 -1.60 6.13
CA HIS A 64 -5.91 -2.87 5.56
C HIS A 64 -6.63 -4.06 6.23
N ASP A 65 -7.04 -3.89 7.48
CA ASP A 65 -7.61 -4.93 8.33
C ASP A 65 -8.74 -4.38 9.22
N ASP A 66 -9.48 -5.28 9.88
CA ASP A 66 -10.55 -4.97 10.84
C ASP A 66 -10.05 -4.20 12.09
N THR A 67 -8.72 -4.13 12.27
CA THR A 67 -8.06 -3.40 13.35
C THR A 67 -8.07 -1.88 13.18
N GLY A 68 -8.48 -1.38 12.00
CA GLY A 68 -8.45 0.05 11.69
C GLY A 68 -7.05 0.60 11.36
N GLU A 69 -6.07 -0.29 11.15
CA GLU A 69 -4.73 0.10 10.74
C GLU A 69 -4.67 0.48 9.26
N ARG A 70 -3.87 1.50 8.94
CA ARG A 70 -3.58 1.92 7.57
C ARG A 70 -2.20 1.44 7.17
N MET A 71 -2.12 0.86 5.98
CA MET A 71 -0.86 0.46 5.38
C MET A 71 -0.13 1.66 4.79
N PHE A 72 1.12 1.83 5.20
CA PHE A 72 2.09 2.73 4.61
C PHE A 72 3.07 1.91 3.78
N THR A 73 3.26 2.30 2.53
CA THR A 73 4.24 1.67 1.64
C THR A 73 5.33 2.68 1.34
N ILE A 74 6.56 2.36 1.74
CA ILE A 74 7.73 3.19 1.49
C ILE A 74 8.61 2.45 0.50
N THR A 75 8.94 3.08 -0.63
CA THR A 75 9.82 2.53 -1.66
C THR A 75 10.95 3.51 -1.91
N GLY A 76 12.19 3.09 -1.73
CA GLY A 76 13.39 3.92 -1.93
C GLY A 76 14.67 3.13 -1.77
#